data_AF-A0A6V7K426-F1
#
_entry.id   AF-A0A6V7K426-F1
#
_cell.length_a   1.000
_cell.length_b   1.000
_cell.length_c   1.000
_cell.angle_alpha   90.00
_cell.angle_beta   90.00
_cell.angle_gamma   90.00
#
_symmetry.space_group_name_H-M   'P 1'
#
loop_
_entity.id
_entity.type
_entity.pdbx_description
1 polymer ?
#
loop_
_entity_poly.entity_id
_entity_poly.type
_entity_poly.pdbx_seq_one_letter_code
_entity_poly.pdbx_strand_id
1 'polypeptide(L)' 'MMRHGERAPVDTYPNDPYINDSMAPYGWGQLTN' A
#
# COMPACT_ATOMS: atom_id res chain seq x y z
N MET A 1 6.20 21.99 -2.47
CA MET A 1 6.33 20.54 -2.17
C MET A 1 4.94 19.94 -2.27
N MET A 2 4.64 19.18 -3.32
CA MET A 2 3.34 18.52 -3.49
C MET A 2 3.49 17.06 -3.08
N ARG A 3 2.59 16.57 -2.23
CA ARG A 3 2.50 15.13 -1.95
C ARG A 3 1.82 14.44 -3.14
N HIS A 4 2.23 13.21 -3.41
CA HIS A 4 1.55 12.34 -4.35
C HIS A 4 0.12 12.05 -3.85
N GLY A 5 -0.75 11.59 -4.76
CA GLY A 5 -2.09 11.11 -4.43
C GLY A 5 -2.08 9.91 -3.50
N GLU A 6 -3.28 9.42 -3.20
CA GLU A 6 -3.47 8.27 -2.32
C GLU A 6 -2.80 7.03 -2.92
N ARG A 7 -2.07 6.28 -2.08
CA ARG A 7 -1.39 5.06 -2.48
C ARG A 7 -1.62 3.97 -1.43
N ALA A 8 -1.57 2.72 -1.87
CA ALA A 8 -1.48 1.59 -0.97
C ALA A 8 -0.25 1.71 -0.05
N PRO A 9 -0.28 1.16 1.17
CA PRO A 9 0.87 1.14 2.06
C PRO A 9 2.09 0.57 1.34
N VAL A 10 3.27 1.16 1.57
CA VAL A 10 4.53 0.65 1.00
C VAL A 10 5.16 -0.39 1.92
N ASP A 11 5.11 -0.14 3.23
CA ASP A 11 5.56 -1.06 4.27
C ASP A 11 4.53 -1.02 5.41
N THR A 12 4.32 -2.16 6.05
CA THR A 12 3.50 -2.30 7.26
C THR A 12 4.34 -2.75 8.44
N TYR A 13 3.74 -2.69 9.62
CA TYR A 13 4.38 -3.20 10.83
C TYR A 13 4.63 -4.72 10.68
N PRO A 14 5.74 -5.29 11.20
CA PRO A 14 6.11 -6.69 10.95
C PRO A 14 5.04 -7.73 11.34
N ASN A 15 4.12 -7.36 12.24
CA ASN A 15 3.03 -8.21 12.72
C ASN A 15 1.67 -7.84 12.11
N ASP A 16 1.64 -7.17 10.96
CA ASP A 16 0.39 -6.86 10.29
C ASP A 16 -0.28 -8.17 9.80
N PRO A 17 -1.53 -8.47 10.19
CA PRO A 17 -2.24 -9.66 9.72
C PRO A 17 -2.44 -9.67 8.19
N TYR A 18 -2.33 -8.52 7.52
CA TYR A 18 -2.43 -8.37 6.08
C TYR A 18 -1.07 -8.29 5.38
N ILE A 19 0.06 -8.54 6.07
CA ILE A 19 1.40 -8.48 5.45
C ILE A 19 1.58 -9.43 4.26
N ASN A 20 0.82 -10.52 4.22
CA ASN A 20 0.82 -11.49 3.13
C ASN A 20 -0.34 -11.27 2.14
N ASP A 21 -1.17 -10.24 2.33
CA ASP A 21 -2.20 -9.88 1.37
C ASP A 21 -1.53 -9.26 0.14
N SER A 22 -1.99 -9.65 -1.04
CA SER A 22 -1.47 -9.14 -2.32
C SER A 22 -2.00 -7.73 -2.65
N MET A 23 -3.01 -7.24 -1.92
CA MET A 23 -3.68 -5.95 -2.13
C MET A 23 -4.06 -5.69 -3.59
N ALA A 24 -4.61 -6.72 -4.22
CA ALA A 24 -5.15 -6.66 -5.57
C ALA A 24 -6.31 -5.64 -5.67
N PRO A 25 -6.51 -4.98 -6.82
CA PRO A 25 -5.81 -5.18 -8.09
C PRO A 25 -4.52 -4.36 -8.25
N TYR A 26 -4.24 -3.43 -7.33
CA TYR A 26 -3.16 -2.45 -7.51
C TYR A 26 -1.84 -2.88 -6.87
N GLY A 27 -1.87 -3.66 -5.79
CA GLY A 27 -0.68 -4.10 -5.06
C GLY A 27 -0.17 -3.06 -4.05
N TRP A 28 0.87 -3.44 -3.30
CA TRP A 28 1.53 -2.57 -2.32
C TRP A 28 2.16 -1.34 -2.98
N GLY A 29 2.05 -0.18 -2.32
CA GLY A 29 2.71 1.05 -2.74
C GLY A 29 2.20 1.74 -4.01
N GLN A 30 1.20 1.17 -4.71
CA GLN A 30 0.66 1.76 -5.94
C GLN A 30 -0.39 2.84 -5.67
N LEU A 31 -0.46 3.84 -6.56
CA LEU A 31 -1.48 4.88 -6.52
C LEU A 31 -2.86 4.25 -6.76
N THR A 32 -3.80 4.52 -5.87
CA THR A 32 -5.21 4.15 -6.06
C THR A 32 -5.91 5.32 -6.75
N ASN A 33 -6.56 5.06 -7.88
CA ASN A 33 -7.26 6.06 -8.70
C ASN A 33 -8.65 6.42 -8.14
#